data_AF-A0A0B6AAR5-F1
#
_entry.id   AF-A0A0B6AAR5-F1
#
_cell.length_a   1.000
_cell.length_b   1.000
_cell.length_c   1.000
_cell.angle_alpha   90.00
_cell.angle_beta   90.00
_cell.angle_gamma   90.00
#
_symmetry.space_group_name_H-M   'P 1'
#
loop_
_entity.id
_entity.type
_entity.pdbx_description
1 polymer ?
#
loop_
_entity_poly.entity_id
_entity_poly.type
_entity_poly.pdbx_seq_one_letter_code
_entity_poly.pdbx_strand_id
1 'polypeptide(L)'
;MDISYMDFYLYPTRFPGPQLPPGPPRPPGGLPTPNPQQAPTSPPPAFIPAQQTATPFAVDPGAISLCLFRNTFIWLRNGSSFWYFPIFVGPRSVAGFRWNGRFWTIFGVDTRQIVSFTCF
;
A
#
# COMPACT_ATOMS: atom_id res chain seq x y z
N MET A 1 -30.51 21.65 -19.39
CA MET A 1 -30.95 21.27 -18.03
C MET A 1 -31.93 20.13 -18.21
N ASP A 2 -31.67 18.89 -17.82
CA ASP A 2 -30.78 18.29 -16.81
C ASP A 2 -30.58 16.81 -17.22
N ILE A 3 -29.45 16.10 -17.15
CA ILE A 3 -28.38 15.93 -16.13
C ILE A 3 -28.90 15.64 -14.73
N SER A 4 -29.77 14.66 -14.61
CA SER A 4 -29.87 13.88 -13.39
C SER A 4 -30.51 12.54 -13.72
N TYR A 5 -30.19 11.53 -12.92
CA TYR A 5 -30.75 10.19 -12.99
C TYR A 5 -30.05 9.23 -13.94
N MET A 6 -29.07 8.61 -13.32
CA MET A 6 -28.80 7.20 -13.43
C MET A 6 -27.78 6.78 -14.50
N ASP A 7 -26.52 6.66 -14.11
CA ASP A 7 -26.03 5.69 -13.13
C ASP A 7 -25.75 4.36 -13.77
N PHE A 8 -24.60 3.86 -13.32
CA PHE A 8 -24.27 2.46 -13.24
C PHE A 8 -24.13 1.90 -14.66
N TYR A 9 -22.95 1.54 -15.13
CA TYR A 9 -22.41 0.23 -14.87
C TYR A 9 -21.11 0.16 -15.67
N LEU A 10 -20.03 0.76 -15.21
CA LEU A 10 -18.71 0.40 -15.74
C LEU A 10 -17.76 0.16 -14.57
N TYR A 11 -18.09 -0.89 -13.81
CA TYR A 11 -17.09 -1.67 -13.08
C TYR A 11 -16.30 -2.52 -14.08
N PRO A 12 -14.96 -2.46 -14.10
CA PRO A 12 -14.15 -3.42 -14.80
C PRO A 12 -13.93 -4.65 -13.91
N THR A 13 -14.40 -5.82 -14.33
CA THR A 13 -14.03 -7.11 -13.73
C THR A 13 -13.13 -7.93 -14.65
N ARG A 14 -11.95 -8.25 -14.08
CA ARG A 14 -11.19 -9.52 -14.14
C ARG A 14 -10.36 -9.88 -15.40
N PHE A 15 -9.03 -9.85 -15.21
CA PHE A 15 -7.98 -10.86 -15.49
C PHE A 15 -8.33 -12.05 -16.42
N PRO A 16 -7.42 -12.55 -17.31
CA PRO A 16 -6.15 -13.16 -16.88
C PRO A 16 -4.95 -13.13 -17.87
N GLY A 17 -3.72 -13.27 -17.33
CA GLY A 17 -2.63 -14.07 -17.94
C GLY A 17 -1.79 -13.47 -19.09
N PRO A 18 -0.45 -13.63 -19.08
CA PRO A 18 0.45 -13.11 -20.12
C PRO A 18 0.89 -14.17 -21.14
N GLN A 19 1.07 -13.78 -22.41
CA GLN A 19 2.21 -14.20 -23.25
C GLN A 19 2.40 -13.29 -24.49
N LEU A 20 3.51 -12.54 -24.43
CA LEU A 20 4.36 -11.83 -25.42
C LEU A 20 4.03 -11.92 -26.93
N PRO A 21 4.20 -10.83 -27.72
CA PRO A 21 5.42 -10.65 -28.55
C PRO A 21 5.85 -9.16 -28.73
N PRO A 22 6.99 -8.83 -29.38
CA PRO A 22 7.61 -7.51 -29.28
C PRO A 22 6.80 -6.42 -30.01
N GLY A 23 6.52 -5.33 -29.29
CA GLY A 23 5.58 -4.30 -29.72
C GLY A 23 6.14 -3.38 -30.83
N PRO A 24 5.27 -2.86 -31.71
CA PRO A 24 5.61 -1.91 -32.76
C PRO A 24 5.94 -0.50 -32.21
N PRO A 25 6.42 0.45 -33.04
CA PRO A 25 6.90 1.75 -32.60
C PRO A 25 5.81 2.54 -31.87
N ARG A 26 6.16 3.14 -30.72
CA ARG A 26 5.22 3.88 -29.85
C ARG A 26 4.70 5.16 -30.54
N PRO A 27 3.40 5.49 -30.44
CA PRO A 27 2.87 6.79 -30.86
C PRO A 27 3.23 7.90 -29.85
N PRO A 28 3.28 9.18 -30.28
CA PRO A 28 3.54 10.30 -29.40
C PRO A 28 2.29 10.62 -28.57
N GLY A 29 2.33 10.34 -27.27
CA GLY A 29 1.22 10.57 -26.34
C GLY A 29 1.07 9.49 -25.28
N GLY A 30 2.17 8.99 -24.72
CA GLY A 30 2.15 7.94 -23.70
C GLY A 30 1.46 8.40 -22.42
N LEU A 31 0.43 7.67 -22.02
CA LEU A 31 -0.10 7.71 -20.65
C LEU A 31 1.04 7.51 -19.65
N PRO A 32 1.07 8.23 -18.52
CA PRO A 32 2.13 8.09 -17.53
C PRO A 32 2.15 6.64 -17.04
N THR A 33 3.19 5.90 -17.42
CA THR A 33 3.51 4.62 -16.81
C THR A 33 3.72 4.88 -15.32
N PRO A 34 3.01 4.20 -14.40
CA PRO A 34 3.34 4.26 -12.99
C PRO A 34 4.80 3.86 -12.85
N ASN A 35 5.64 4.79 -12.42
CA ASN A 35 7.02 4.46 -12.08
C ASN A 35 6.95 3.30 -11.08
N PRO A 36 7.61 2.15 -11.31
CA PRO A 36 7.65 1.11 -10.31
C PRO A 36 8.35 1.68 -9.09
N GLN A 37 7.58 2.06 -8.06
CA GLN A 37 8.14 2.49 -6.79
C GLN A 37 8.97 1.31 -6.27
N GLN A 38 10.27 1.56 -6.12
CA GLN A 38 11.23 0.53 -5.78
C GLN A 38 11.10 0.17 -4.30
N ALA A 39 11.21 -1.12 -3.98
CA ALA A 39 11.29 -1.57 -2.60
C ALA A 39 12.55 -0.98 -1.91
N PRO A 40 12.53 -0.78 -0.59
CA PRO A 40 13.74 -0.44 0.14
C PRO A 40 14.83 -1.49 -0.14
N THR A 41 16.06 -1.04 -0.31
CA THR A 41 17.20 -1.92 -0.58
C THR A 41 17.86 -2.43 0.70
N SER A 42 17.63 -1.77 1.83
CA SER A 42 18.14 -2.16 3.15
C SER A 42 17.11 -2.96 3.95
N PRO A 43 17.56 -3.89 4.82
CA PRO A 43 16.69 -4.50 5.80
C PRO A 43 16.16 -3.45 6.79
N PRO A 44 14.99 -3.68 7.41
CA PRO A 44 14.49 -2.82 8.47
C PRO A 44 15.35 -2.94 9.75
N PRO A 45 15.14 -2.06 10.75
CA PRO A 45 15.81 -2.20 12.05
C PRO A 45 15.57 -3.58 12.68
N ALA A 46 16.62 -4.15 13.28
CA ALA A 46 16.61 -5.51 13.82
C ALA A 46 15.98 -5.62 15.24
N PHE A 47 15.08 -4.70 15.60
CA PHE A 47 14.35 -4.72 16.87
C PHE A 47 12.84 -4.65 16.64
N ILE A 48 12.07 -5.02 17.67
CA ILE A 48 10.62 -4.81 17.68
C ILE A 48 10.34 -3.64 18.61
N PRO A 49 9.74 -2.54 18.13
CA PRO A 49 9.39 -1.42 19.00
C PRO A 49 8.34 -1.82 20.04
N ALA A 50 8.33 -1.10 21.17
CA ALA A 50 7.24 -1.25 22.14
C ALA A 50 5.93 -0.78 21.51
N GLN A 51 4.89 -1.62 21.59
CA GLN A 51 3.58 -1.26 21.08
C GLN A 51 3.00 -0.14 21.95
N GLN A 52 2.91 1.07 21.40
CA GLN A 52 2.28 2.19 22.08
C GLN A 52 0.76 2.05 21.94
N THR A 53 0.10 1.53 22.97
CA THR A 53 -1.36 1.45 23.09
C THR A 53 -2.02 2.83 23.25
N ALA A 54 -1.22 3.89 23.41
CA ALA A 54 -1.64 5.27 23.66
C ALA A 54 -1.64 6.14 22.39
N THR A 55 -2.01 5.58 21.24
CA THR A 55 -2.43 6.40 20.08
C THR A 55 -3.96 6.47 20.10
N PRO A 56 -4.57 7.67 19.95
CA PRO A 56 -6.02 7.82 20.07
C PRO A 56 -6.72 6.84 19.13
N PHE A 57 -7.76 6.20 19.64
CA PHE A 57 -8.45 4.99 19.19
C PHE A 57 -8.96 4.93 17.72
N ALA A 58 -8.59 5.87 16.87
CA ALA A 58 -8.77 5.77 15.43
C ALA A 58 -7.38 5.76 14.76
N VAL A 59 -6.96 4.61 14.24
CA VAL A 59 -6.00 4.61 13.13
C VAL A 59 -6.72 5.27 11.95
N ASP A 60 -6.73 6.59 11.94
CA ASP A 60 -7.22 7.34 10.79
C ASP A 60 -6.27 7.04 9.62
N PRO A 61 -6.79 6.75 8.42
CA PRO A 61 -5.98 6.60 7.21
C PRO A 61 -5.01 7.78 7.02
N GLY A 62 -5.37 8.97 7.51
CA GLY A 62 -4.50 10.14 7.54
C GLY A 62 -3.26 9.99 8.41
N ALA A 63 -3.32 9.30 9.55
CA ALA A 63 -2.19 9.21 10.49
C ALA A 63 -1.03 8.37 9.94
N ILE A 64 -1.33 7.27 9.23
CA ILE A 64 -0.30 6.43 8.60
C ILE A 64 0.34 7.08 7.38
N SER A 65 -0.29 8.12 6.79
CA SER A 65 0.33 8.89 5.71
C SER A 65 1.62 9.60 6.13
N LEU A 66 1.76 9.92 7.43
CA LEU A 66 2.99 10.49 8.02
C LEU A 66 4.18 9.50 8.03
N CYS A 67 3.89 8.22 7.82
CA CYS A 67 4.88 7.15 7.77
C CYS A 67 5.23 6.72 6.34
N LEU A 68 4.69 7.40 5.31
CA LEU A 68 5.05 7.14 3.91
C LEU A 68 6.57 7.23 3.71
N PHE A 69 7.11 6.25 2.98
CA PHE A 69 8.52 6.10 2.67
C PHE A 69 9.45 5.94 3.90
N ARG A 70 8.90 5.44 5.01
CA ARG A 70 9.64 5.18 6.26
C ARG A 70 9.47 3.75 6.72
N ASN A 71 10.46 3.24 7.43
CA ASN A 71 10.36 1.93 8.06
C ASN A 71 9.30 1.99 9.16
N THR A 72 8.23 1.24 8.99
CA THR A 72 7.05 1.27 9.86
C THR A 72 6.82 -0.11 10.44
N PHE A 73 6.80 -0.23 11.75
CA PHE A 73 6.36 -1.47 12.39
C PHE A 73 4.86 -1.42 12.59
N ILE A 74 4.13 -2.44 12.10
CA ILE A 74 2.66 -2.49 12.21
C ILE A 74 2.21 -3.69 13.01
N TRP A 75 1.15 -3.51 13.80
CA TRP A 75 0.44 -4.56 14.52
C TRP A 75 -0.97 -4.68 13.98
N LEU A 76 -1.38 -5.89 13.63
CA LEU A 76 -2.68 -6.18 13.07
C LEU A 76 -3.61 -6.83 14.10
N ARG A 77 -4.93 -6.70 13.88
CA ARG A 77 -5.97 -7.27 14.75
C ARG A 77 -5.91 -8.78 14.88
N ASN A 78 -5.40 -9.47 13.86
CA ASN A 78 -5.21 -10.93 13.87
C ASN A 78 -3.96 -11.38 14.65
N GLY A 79 -3.28 -10.48 15.38
CA GLY A 79 -2.08 -10.76 16.14
C GLY A 79 -0.78 -10.75 15.32
N SER A 80 -0.85 -10.56 13.99
CA SER A 80 0.34 -10.44 13.17
C SER A 80 1.04 -9.10 13.40
N SER A 81 2.37 -9.12 13.45
CA SER A 81 3.19 -7.91 13.48
C SER A 81 4.42 -8.06 12.58
N PHE A 82 4.80 -6.98 11.91
CA PHE A 82 5.91 -6.99 10.96
C PHE A 82 6.36 -5.58 10.58
N TRP A 83 7.57 -5.54 10.03
CA TRP A 83 8.10 -4.37 9.33
C TRP A 83 7.41 -4.17 7.98
N TYR A 84 7.02 -2.92 7.75
CA TYR A 84 6.26 -2.46 6.61
C TYR A 84 6.82 -1.14 6.10
N PHE A 85 6.84 -0.95 4.79
CA PHE A 85 7.31 0.27 4.15
C PHE A 85 6.19 0.81 3.24
N PRO A 86 5.35 1.71 3.74
CA PRO A 86 4.21 2.23 3.00
C PRO A 86 4.68 3.18 1.90
N ILE A 87 4.15 3.03 0.70
CA ILE A 87 4.44 3.88 -0.46
C ILE A 87 3.22 4.63 -0.97
N PHE A 88 2.04 4.18 -0.55
CA PHE A 88 0.77 4.77 -0.93
C PHE A 88 -0.29 4.51 0.15
N VAL A 89 -1.08 5.55 0.47
CA VAL A 89 -2.24 5.46 1.35
C VAL A 89 -3.48 5.80 0.54
N GLY A 90 -4.41 4.84 0.46
CA GLY A 90 -5.74 5.04 -0.08
C GLY A 90 -6.78 5.29 1.01
N PRO A 91 -8.07 5.44 0.64
CA PRO A 91 -9.13 5.79 1.60
C PRO A 91 -9.34 4.75 2.71
N ARG A 92 -9.07 3.47 2.44
CA ARG A 92 -9.33 2.35 3.38
C ARG A 92 -8.19 1.34 3.43
N SER A 93 -7.07 1.61 2.76
CA SER A 93 -5.98 0.65 2.60
C SER A 93 -4.65 1.36 2.44
N VAL A 94 -3.58 0.70 2.85
CA VAL A 94 -2.20 1.17 2.64
C VAL A 94 -1.49 0.12 1.81
N ALA A 95 -0.80 0.56 0.75
CA ALA A 95 0.03 -0.27 -0.10
C ALA A 95 1.51 0.05 0.12
N GLY A 96 2.36 -0.96 -0.05
CA GLY A 96 3.77 -0.86 0.28
C GLY A 96 4.47 -2.19 0.21
N PHE A 97 5.52 -2.31 1.00
CA PHE A 97 6.34 -3.51 1.08
C PHE A 97 6.35 -4.08 2.48
N ARG A 98 6.14 -5.38 2.60
CA ARG A 98 6.28 -6.14 3.85
C ARG A 98 7.62 -6.85 3.87
N TRP A 99 8.33 -6.75 4.99
CA TRP A 99 9.52 -7.54 5.25
C TRP A 99 9.11 -8.96 5.66
N ASN A 100 9.68 -9.97 4.99
CA ASN A 100 9.46 -11.39 5.31
C ASN A 100 10.62 -12.03 6.10
N GLY A 101 11.61 -11.24 6.53
CA GLY A 101 12.83 -11.72 7.17
C GLY A 101 14.05 -11.73 6.23
N ARG A 102 13.84 -11.70 4.91
CA ARG A 102 14.93 -11.74 3.92
C ARG A 102 14.81 -10.70 2.82
N PHE A 103 13.58 -10.43 2.37
CA PHE A 103 13.29 -9.49 1.29
C PHE A 103 12.02 -8.70 1.59
N TRP A 104 11.93 -7.54 0.95
CA TRP A 104 10.72 -6.74 0.87
C TRP A 104 9.80 -7.31 -0.22
N THR A 105 8.55 -7.56 0.13
CA THR A 105 7.53 -8.13 -0.76
C THR A 105 6.37 -7.17 -0.89
N ILE A 106 5.82 -7.01 -2.09
CA ILE A 106 4.65 -6.14 -2.30
C ILE A 106 3.50 -6.63 -1.43
N PHE A 107 2.91 -5.72 -0.67
CA PHE A 107 1.84 -6.04 0.26
C PHE A 107 0.88 -4.87 0.43
N GLY A 108 -0.38 -5.18 0.67
CA GLY A 108 -1.41 -4.19 0.97
C GLY A 108 -2.24 -4.64 2.17
N VAL A 109 -2.65 -3.68 3.00
CA VAL A 109 -3.43 -3.94 4.22
C VAL A 109 -4.56 -2.94 4.35
N ASP A 110 -5.75 -3.41 4.76
CA ASP A 110 -6.88 -2.53 5.11
C ASP A 110 -6.56 -1.80 6.42
N THR A 111 -6.79 -0.49 6.46
CA THR A 111 -6.48 0.34 7.64
C THR A 111 -7.24 -0.10 8.88
N ARG A 112 -8.42 -0.71 8.73
CA ARG A 112 -9.18 -1.31 9.85
C ARG A 112 -8.48 -2.51 10.43
N GLN A 113 -7.60 -3.20 9.72
CA GLN A 113 -6.84 -4.32 10.30
C GLN A 113 -5.68 -3.84 11.16
N ILE A 114 -5.23 -2.60 11.01
CA ILE A 114 -4.13 -2.03 11.78
C ILE A 114 -4.65 -1.62 13.16
N VAL A 115 -4.04 -2.14 14.21
CA VAL A 115 -4.32 -1.79 15.61
C VAL A 115 -3.46 -0.61 16.03
N SER A 116 -2.17 -0.67 15.68
CA SER A 116 -1.18 0.36 15.97
C SER A 116 -0.05 0.29 14.95
N PHE A 117 0.70 1.36 14.84
CA PHE A 117 1.90 1.43 14.02
C PHE A 117 2.90 2.42 14.60
N THR A 118 4.17 2.29 14.25
CA THR A 118 5.23 3.23 14.63
C THR A 118 6.23 3.32 13.50
N CYS A 119 6.55 4.55 13.06
CA CYS A 119 7.54 4.77 12.00
C CYS A 119 8.85 5.38 12.52
N PHE A 120 9.92 5.02 11.81
CA PHE A 120 11.31 5.38 12.08
C PHE A 120 11.87 6.19 10.92
#